data_AF-A0A6A5YMI3-F1
#
_entry.id   AF-A0A6A5YMI3-F1
#
_cell.length_a   1.000
_cell.length_b   1.000
_cell.length_c   1.000
_cell.angle_alpha   90.00
_cell.angle_beta   90.00
_cell.angle_gamma   90.00
#
_symmetry.space_group_name_H-M   'P 1'
#
loop_
_entity.id
_entity.type
_entity.pdbx_description
1 polymer ?
#
loop_
_entity_poly.entity_id
_entity_poly.type
_entity_poly.pdbx_seq_one_letter_code
_entity_poly.pdbx_strand_id
1 'polypeptide(L)'
;MDRHTIQRALLVAGAALTAVNAVAVPDPTAVPAKVEIRAPVVTPAAIRFDGRHSYMYDRRNIISDIASGADNFVHSLGSVLGTDLPSYFISGIPGYFQDFPSGSDVASSLGINDDDLKATPTEVLNVPPYANWTDQGWNVRFHGNVYKVPNISQSKIDDLANVFLIGTSMDKLSPDEQANARNLTRSIFIVQQSDQNVSMHLEPAPSQGGDGEPGGGNAITPPGGSQNITLPYLTTAEGDFDVFLPIKNVSGGGLLAGNETNNVQRLNVYTNGTLTGNATAFLVPPTGITFISDIDDILRVTKIYDPKEGLLNSFARNFTQWMNMPVIYANWSRTLPNDTHFHYLTTTPEQATRNYMDFIYKTYPGGSFDTRPLNFSNVTATLSIRMFLLQKVFETFPTRKFVLVADTSNSDVMKDYPSLAHIYPNQVQCIFLRNTSVTDDSDKFPYDTSGFEGLNNRSYMFFKVPDDLRGLDIVNGQCLNETIPQNVTFGIQDEVLGIHGAAGKIGGSATVSFVVALVAAMFMVL
;
A
#
# COMPACT_ATOMS: atom_id res chain seq x y z
N MET A 1 8.86 68.02 65.44
CA MET A 1 8.06 68.58 66.55
C MET A 1 6.63 68.71 66.04
N ASP A 2 5.60 68.28 66.77
CA ASP A 2 5.65 67.28 67.83
C ASP A 2 4.31 66.53 67.92
N ARG A 3 4.42 65.26 68.30
CA ARG A 3 3.56 64.48 69.19
C ARG A 3 2.09 64.84 69.47
N HIS A 4 1.33 63.74 69.49
CA HIS A 4 0.27 63.37 70.45
C HIS A 4 -1.16 63.92 70.29
N THR A 5 -2.08 62.96 70.47
CA THR A 5 -3.48 63.11 70.90
C THR A 5 -4.43 63.94 70.04
N ILE A 6 -5.30 63.22 69.31
CA ILE A 6 -6.68 63.03 69.79
C ILE A 6 -7.03 61.54 69.71
N GLN A 7 -7.04 60.88 70.88
CA GLN A 7 -7.91 59.74 71.14
C GLN A 7 -9.21 60.30 71.71
N ARG A 8 -10.31 59.55 71.56
CA ARG A 8 -11.65 59.80 72.16
C ARG A 8 -12.52 60.89 71.49
N ALA A 9 -12.95 60.58 70.29
CA ALA A 9 -14.38 60.52 70.00
C ALA A 9 -14.75 59.05 69.71
N LEU A 10 -14.93 58.24 70.76
CA LEU A 10 -15.55 56.90 70.62
C LEU A 10 -17.06 57.08 70.54
N LEU A 11 -17.72 56.27 69.67
CA LEU A 11 -19.15 55.88 69.63
C LEU A 11 -19.79 56.00 68.23
N VAL A 12 -19.32 55.21 67.26
CA VAL A 12 -20.20 54.34 66.42
C VAL A 12 -19.34 53.14 66.00
N ALA A 13 -19.49 52.00 66.67
CA ALA A 13 -18.81 50.76 66.31
C ALA A 13 -19.82 49.61 66.44
N GLY A 14 -20.08 48.90 65.34
CA GLY A 14 -21.04 47.80 65.32
C GLY A 14 -21.40 47.30 63.92
N ALA A 15 -20.65 46.30 63.44
CA ALA A 15 -21.03 45.34 62.40
C ALA A 15 -21.45 45.86 61.01
N ALA A 16 -20.48 46.02 60.09
CA ALA A 16 -20.52 45.46 58.72
C ALA A 16 -19.24 45.83 57.93
N LEU A 17 -18.08 45.29 58.31
CA LEU A 17 -16.81 45.49 57.59
C LEU A 17 -16.29 44.17 56.99
N THR A 18 -16.86 43.79 55.84
CA THR A 18 -16.21 42.93 54.83
C THR A 18 -16.54 43.45 53.43
N ALA A 19 -16.31 44.74 53.21
CA ALA A 19 -16.28 45.36 51.89
C ALA A 19 -14.86 45.86 51.61
N VAL A 20 -13.98 44.93 51.24
CA VAL A 20 -12.66 45.24 50.68
C VAL A 20 -12.74 44.92 49.19
N ASN A 21 -12.25 45.85 48.37
CA ASN A 21 -12.43 45.84 46.91
C ASN A 21 -11.80 44.60 46.26
N ALA A 22 -12.62 43.59 45.98
CA ALA A 22 -12.35 42.65 44.90
C ALA A 22 -12.62 43.38 43.58
N VAL A 23 -11.57 43.98 43.00
CA VAL A 23 -11.60 44.29 41.57
C VAL A 23 -11.63 42.95 40.87
N ALA A 24 -12.81 42.55 40.39
CA ALA A 24 -12.98 41.40 39.53
C ALA A 24 -12.29 41.70 38.19
N VAL A 25 -10.98 41.45 38.14
CA VAL A 25 -10.32 41.09 36.87
C VAL A 25 -11.10 39.88 36.38
N PRO A 26 -11.75 39.93 35.20
CA PRO A 26 -12.39 38.74 34.68
C PRO A 26 -11.32 37.66 34.55
N ASP A 27 -11.59 36.46 35.06
CA ASP A 27 -10.71 35.31 34.85
C ASP A 27 -10.34 35.26 33.37
N PRO A 28 -9.05 35.09 33.02
CA PRO A 28 -8.65 35.07 31.63
C PRO A 28 -9.45 33.99 30.93
N THR A 29 -10.39 34.41 30.06
CA THR A 29 -11.32 33.53 29.35
C THR A 29 -10.51 32.38 28.81
N ALA A 30 -10.75 31.18 29.34
CA ALA A 30 -9.89 30.03 29.07
C ALA A 30 -9.77 29.91 27.56
N VAL A 31 -8.57 30.23 27.03
CA VAL A 31 -8.30 30.13 25.60
C VAL A 31 -8.65 28.70 25.25
N PRO A 32 -9.66 28.46 24.37
CA PRO A 32 -10.11 27.11 24.11
C PRO A 32 -8.88 26.31 23.73
N ALA A 33 -8.60 25.26 24.52
CA ALA A 33 -7.37 24.51 24.41
C ALA A 33 -7.18 24.16 22.94
N LYS A 34 -6.01 24.52 22.39
CA LYS A 34 -5.72 24.35 20.95
C LYS A 34 -6.00 22.89 20.62
N VAL A 35 -7.14 22.63 19.98
CA VAL A 35 -7.48 21.30 19.52
C VAL A 35 -6.52 21.05 18.38
N GLU A 36 -5.46 20.31 18.65
CA GLU A 36 -4.63 19.74 17.60
C GLU A 36 -5.56 18.90 16.73
N ILE A 37 -5.86 19.43 15.55
CA ILE A 37 -6.46 18.67 14.46
C ILE A 37 -5.42 17.61 14.13
N ARG A 38 -5.59 16.41 14.68
CA ARG A 38 -4.73 15.27 14.39
C ARG A 38 -4.77 15.05 12.88
N ALA A 39 -3.59 14.96 12.26
CA ALA A 39 -3.47 14.61 10.85
C ALA A 39 -4.23 13.29 10.57
N PRO A 40 -4.76 13.10 9.35
CA PRO A 40 -5.45 11.87 8.98
C PRO A 40 -4.49 10.68 9.03
N VAL A 41 -4.50 9.95 10.16
CA VAL A 41 -3.90 8.62 10.27
C VAL A 41 -4.94 7.60 9.82
N VAL A 42 -4.50 6.51 9.15
CA VAL A 42 -5.33 5.33 8.90
C VAL A 42 -5.95 4.89 10.22
N THR A 43 -7.25 5.13 10.40
CA THR A 43 -7.89 4.97 11.71
C THR A 43 -8.02 3.48 12.01
N PRO A 44 -7.36 2.95 13.07
CA PRO A 44 -7.51 1.54 13.43
C PRO A 44 -8.95 1.29 13.90
N ALA A 45 -9.62 0.30 13.33
CA ALA A 45 -11.01 0.01 13.62
C ALA A 45 -11.19 -0.43 15.09
N ALA A 46 -11.91 0.37 15.89
CA ALA A 46 -12.26 0.06 17.26
C ALA A 46 -13.69 -0.51 17.33
N ILE A 47 -13.81 -1.84 17.44
CA ILE A 47 -15.10 -2.55 17.40
C ILE A 47 -15.38 -3.25 18.74
N ARG A 48 -16.64 -3.17 19.21
CA ARG A 48 -17.14 -3.86 20.41
C ARG A 48 -18.17 -4.93 20.01
N PHE A 49 -18.25 -6.00 20.81
CA PHE A 49 -18.93 -7.26 20.48
C PHE A 49 -20.39 -7.34 20.95
N ASP A 50 -21.22 -8.03 20.17
CA ASP A 50 -22.25 -9.02 20.59
C ASP A 50 -22.87 -9.65 19.33
N GLY A 51 -23.13 -10.96 19.25
CA GLY A 51 -23.57 -11.57 17.97
C GLY A 51 -24.37 -12.87 18.11
N ARG A 52 -24.98 -13.38 17.01
CA ARG A 52 -25.51 -14.77 16.85
C ARG A 52 -26.23 -15.12 15.50
N HIS A 53 -25.68 -16.12 14.77
CA HIS A 53 -26.35 -17.15 13.91
C HIS A 53 -26.47 -17.05 12.36
N SER A 54 -26.51 -18.27 11.76
CA SER A 54 -26.11 -18.82 10.43
C SER A 54 -27.13 -18.66 9.24
N TYR A 55 -26.91 -18.89 7.91
CA TYR A 55 -26.13 -19.90 7.11
C TYR A 55 -25.96 -19.58 5.58
N MET A 56 -24.83 -19.97 4.93
CA MET A 56 -24.59 -20.68 3.61
C MET A 56 -25.21 -20.18 2.24
N TYR A 57 -24.69 -20.37 0.99
CA TYR A 57 -23.41 -20.77 0.32
C TYR A 57 -23.38 -20.45 -1.21
N ASP A 58 -22.16 -20.38 -1.81
CA ASP A 58 -21.76 -20.83 -3.18
C ASP A 58 -21.77 -19.85 -4.41
N ARG A 59 -20.59 -19.48 -4.98
CA ARG A 59 -19.99 -20.03 -6.25
C ARG A 59 -18.84 -19.23 -6.90
N ARG A 60 -17.69 -19.89 -7.19
CA ARG A 60 -16.61 -19.41 -8.11
C ARG A 60 -15.92 -20.53 -8.93
N ASN A 61 -16.66 -21.25 -9.79
CA ASN A 61 -16.13 -22.35 -10.63
C ASN A 61 -15.50 -21.91 -11.97
N ILE A 62 -14.60 -20.92 -11.99
CA ILE A 62 -13.97 -20.41 -13.24
C ILE A 62 -12.44 -20.59 -13.25
N ILE A 63 -11.82 -20.79 -12.09
CA ILE A 63 -10.35 -20.91 -11.98
C ILE A 63 -9.83 -22.29 -12.44
N SER A 64 -10.67 -23.33 -12.41
CA SER A 64 -10.31 -24.71 -12.80
C SER A 64 -9.73 -24.82 -14.21
N ASP A 65 -10.24 -24.02 -15.14
CA ASP A 65 -9.95 -24.18 -16.56
C ASP A 65 -8.58 -23.57 -16.93
N ILE A 66 -8.07 -22.66 -16.09
CA ILE A 66 -6.78 -21.96 -16.28
C ILE A 66 -5.59 -22.85 -15.91
N ALA A 67 -5.75 -23.81 -15.01
CA ALA A 67 -4.70 -24.78 -14.65
C ALA A 67 -4.14 -25.48 -15.92
N SER A 68 -5.02 -25.87 -16.84
CA SER A 68 -4.67 -26.52 -18.11
C SER A 68 -3.80 -25.67 -19.05
N GLY A 69 -3.85 -24.34 -18.91
CA GLY A 69 -3.01 -23.40 -19.67
C GLY A 69 -1.62 -23.25 -19.06
N ALA A 70 -1.54 -23.22 -17.73
CA ALA A 70 -0.28 -23.13 -17.00
C ALA A 70 0.58 -24.41 -17.16
N ASP A 71 -0.05 -25.60 -17.17
CA ASP A 71 0.64 -26.89 -17.32
C ASP A 71 1.66 -26.92 -18.47
N ASN A 72 1.33 -26.33 -19.63
CA ASN A 72 2.21 -26.31 -20.79
C ASN A 72 3.50 -25.47 -20.57
N PHE A 73 3.44 -24.42 -19.74
CA PHE A 73 4.61 -23.61 -19.38
C PHE A 73 5.35 -24.22 -18.18
N VAL A 74 4.63 -24.79 -17.21
CA VAL A 74 5.20 -25.60 -16.12
C VAL A 74 6.05 -26.72 -16.68
N HIS A 75 5.56 -27.50 -17.64
CA HIS A 75 6.32 -28.58 -18.27
C HIS A 75 7.53 -28.07 -19.08
N SER A 76 7.47 -26.86 -19.64
CA SER A 76 8.62 -26.24 -20.30
C SER A 76 9.75 -25.95 -19.30
N LEU A 77 9.47 -25.30 -18.16
CA LEU A 77 10.46 -25.10 -17.09
C LEU A 77 10.84 -26.40 -16.36
N GLY A 78 9.90 -27.33 -16.19
CA GLY A 78 10.14 -28.65 -15.62
C GLY A 78 11.10 -29.49 -16.44
N SER A 79 11.14 -29.29 -17.77
CA SER A 79 12.17 -29.90 -18.63
C SER A 79 13.58 -29.32 -18.43
N VAL A 80 13.70 -28.09 -17.93
CA VAL A 80 14.97 -27.39 -17.65
C VAL A 80 15.46 -27.66 -16.22
N LEU A 81 14.54 -27.73 -15.25
CA LEU A 81 14.85 -27.91 -13.83
C LEU A 81 14.74 -29.38 -13.37
N GLY A 82 14.18 -30.28 -14.17
CA GLY A 82 14.01 -31.71 -13.86
C GLY A 82 12.81 -32.03 -12.96
N THR A 83 12.02 -31.04 -12.55
CA THR A 83 10.83 -31.17 -11.70
C THR A 83 9.82 -30.07 -12.06
N ASP A 84 8.53 -30.41 -12.13
CA ASP A 84 7.45 -29.43 -12.36
C ASP A 84 7.40 -28.38 -11.23
N LEU A 85 7.47 -27.10 -11.61
CA LEU A 85 7.36 -25.98 -10.66
C LEU A 85 5.91 -25.78 -10.19
N PRO A 86 5.66 -25.49 -8.90
CA PRO A 86 4.34 -25.10 -8.42
C PRO A 86 3.74 -23.90 -9.17
N SER A 87 2.42 -23.90 -9.37
CA SER A 87 1.70 -22.89 -10.17
C SER A 87 1.90 -21.44 -9.72
N TYR A 88 2.16 -21.22 -8.43
CA TYR A 88 2.38 -19.87 -7.88
C TYR A 88 3.70 -19.21 -8.35
N PHE A 89 4.65 -19.97 -8.91
CA PHE A 89 5.83 -19.40 -9.59
C PHE A 89 5.44 -18.57 -10.83
N ILE A 90 4.33 -18.93 -11.49
CA ILE A 90 3.93 -18.35 -12.79
C ILE A 90 2.94 -17.18 -12.62
N SER A 91 2.16 -17.17 -11.55
CA SER A 91 1.06 -16.20 -11.39
C SER A 91 1.47 -14.79 -10.96
N GLY A 92 2.71 -14.55 -10.50
CA GLY A 92 3.17 -13.25 -9.97
C GLY A 92 2.40 -12.73 -8.74
N ILE A 93 1.49 -13.54 -8.22
CA ILE A 93 0.72 -13.32 -7.00
C ILE A 93 0.99 -14.55 -6.14
N PRO A 94 1.54 -14.40 -4.93
CA PRO A 94 1.72 -15.51 -4.01
C PRO A 94 0.39 -16.25 -3.82
N GLY A 95 0.38 -17.57 -4.03
CA GLY A 95 -0.85 -18.35 -4.18
C GLY A 95 -1.87 -18.18 -3.04
N TYR A 96 -1.37 -17.94 -1.83
CA TYR A 96 -2.18 -17.71 -0.64
C TYR A 96 -3.03 -16.41 -0.64
N PHE A 97 -2.77 -15.46 -1.55
CA PHE A 97 -3.60 -14.27 -1.76
C PHE A 97 -4.63 -14.42 -2.90
N GLN A 98 -4.76 -15.59 -3.53
CA GLN A 98 -5.63 -15.77 -4.69
C GLN A 98 -7.10 -16.02 -4.32
N ASP A 99 -7.34 -16.73 -3.20
CA ASP A 99 -8.66 -17.25 -2.81
C ASP A 99 -9.32 -16.51 -1.62
N PHE A 100 -9.12 -15.19 -1.51
CA PHE A 100 -9.84 -14.41 -0.49
C PHE A 100 -11.35 -14.41 -0.78
N PRO A 101 -12.20 -14.67 0.24
CA PRO A 101 -13.64 -14.81 0.06
C PRO A 101 -14.28 -13.46 -0.34
N SER A 102 -15.29 -13.52 -1.20
CA SER A 102 -16.09 -12.35 -1.59
C SER A 102 -17.41 -12.28 -0.83
N GLY A 103 -18.16 -11.18 -0.96
CA GLY A 103 -19.18 -10.81 0.04
C GLY A 103 -20.24 -11.88 0.32
N SER A 104 -20.75 -12.53 -0.72
CA SER A 104 -21.67 -13.67 -0.58
C SER A 104 -20.99 -14.90 0.04
N ASP A 105 -19.72 -15.15 -0.25
CA ASP A 105 -18.93 -16.24 0.35
C ASP A 105 -18.65 -15.98 1.84
N VAL A 106 -18.35 -14.73 2.23
CA VAL A 106 -18.17 -14.31 3.62
C VAL A 106 -19.48 -14.42 4.39
N ALA A 107 -20.56 -13.82 3.87
CA ALA A 107 -21.90 -13.93 4.44
C ALA A 107 -22.33 -15.40 4.62
N SER A 108 -22.05 -16.23 3.63
CA SER A 108 -22.39 -17.65 3.65
C SER A 108 -21.54 -18.50 4.60
N SER A 109 -20.21 -18.37 4.54
CA SER A 109 -19.26 -19.21 5.28
C SER A 109 -19.25 -18.91 6.78
N LEU A 110 -19.54 -17.67 7.14
CA LEU A 110 -19.76 -17.24 8.53
C LEU A 110 -21.22 -17.40 8.95
N GLY A 111 -22.13 -17.51 7.98
CA GLY A 111 -23.56 -17.56 8.18
C GLY A 111 -24.03 -16.27 8.86
N ILE A 112 -23.91 -15.14 8.17
CA ILE A 112 -24.38 -13.85 8.65
C ILE A 112 -25.76 -13.64 8.03
N ASN A 113 -26.78 -13.43 8.86
CA ASN A 113 -28.09 -13.04 8.37
C ASN A 113 -28.11 -11.56 7.93
N ASP A 114 -28.97 -11.23 6.97
CA ASP A 114 -29.03 -9.89 6.38
C ASP A 114 -29.36 -8.78 7.38
N ASP A 115 -30.08 -9.08 8.47
CA ASP A 115 -30.53 -8.06 9.43
C ASP A 115 -29.43 -7.68 10.43
N ASP A 116 -28.62 -8.65 10.88
CA ASP A 116 -27.39 -8.38 11.63
C ASP A 116 -26.39 -7.57 10.79
N LEU A 117 -26.27 -7.88 9.49
CA LEU A 117 -25.42 -7.11 8.58
C LEU A 117 -25.99 -5.71 8.29
N LYS A 118 -27.31 -5.52 8.22
CA LYS A 118 -27.91 -4.18 8.12
C LYS A 118 -27.56 -3.31 9.34
N ALA A 119 -27.48 -3.92 10.53
CA ALA A 119 -27.16 -3.22 11.77
C ALA A 119 -25.68 -2.79 11.91
N THR A 120 -24.73 -3.40 11.19
CA THR A 120 -23.32 -2.95 11.21
C THR A 120 -23.12 -1.69 10.36
N PRO A 121 -22.21 -0.78 10.77
CA PRO A 121 -21.94 0.44 10.00
C PRO A 121 -21.29 0.13 8.66
N THR A 122 -21.64 0.92 7.63
CA THR A 122 -20.94 0.88 6.35
C THR A 122 -19.57 1.54 6.48
N GLU A 123 -18.54 0.83 6.05
CA GLU A 123 -17.16 1.29 5.96
C GLU A 123 -16.75 1.48 4.51
N VAL A 124 -15.76 2.35 4.29
CA VAL A 124 -15.17 2.62 2.98
C VAL A 124 -13.66 2.56 3.06
N LEU A 125 -13.04 1.72 2.23
CA LEU A 125 -11.66 1.82 1.84
C LEU A 125 -11.59 2.87 0.73
N ASN A 126 -10.86 3.95 0.97
CA ASN A 126 -10.55 4.96 -0.03
C ASN A 126 -9.05 4.86 -0.27
N VAL A 127 -8.65 4.43 -1.46
CA VAL A 127 -7.24 4.20 -1.79
C VAL A 127 -6.62 5.56 -2.20
N PRO A 128 -5.50 6.00 -1.58
CA PRO A 128 -4.89 7.32 -1.78
C PRO A 128 -4.67 7.68 -3.26
N PRO A 129 -5.52 8.55 -3.84
CA PRO A 129 -5.60 8.64 -5.28
C PRO A 129 -4.54 9.58 -5.86
N TYR A 130 -4.21 9.38 -7.14
CA TYR A 130 -3.54 10.39 -7.94
C TYR A 130 -4.54 11.17 -8.80
N ALA A 131 -4.14 12.37 -9.21
CA ALA A 131 -4.87 13.20 -10.14
C ALA A 131 -3.93 13.73 -11.22
N ASN A 132 -4.40 13.70 -12.48
CA ASN A 132 -3.69 14.30 -13.60
C ASN A 132 -4.30 15.65 -14.00
N TRP A 133 -3.55 16.42 -14.77
CA TRP A 133 -4.01 17.65 -15.36
C TRP A 133 -4.51 17.40 -16.79
N THR A 134 -5.68 17.95 -17.11
CA THR A 134 -6.37 17.79 -18.39
C THR A 134 -6.82 19.16 -18.92
N ASP A 135 -7.36 19.21 -20.14
CA ASP A 135 -7.99 20.42 -20.69
C ASP A 135 -9.19 20.93 -19.87
N GLN A 136 -9.70 20.13 -18.93
CA GLN A 136 -10.77 20.51 -17.99
C GLN A 136 -10.25 20.81 -16.57
N GLY A 137 -8.92 20.85 -16.39
CA GLY A 137 -8.24 21.05 -15.11
C GLY A 137 -7.83 19.74 -14.45
N TRP A 138 -7.74 19.75 -13.11
CA TRP A 138 -7.39 18.58 -12.31
C TRP A 138 -8.48 17.50 -12.37
N ASN A 139 -8.07 16.27 -12.59
CA ASN A 139 -8.94 15.10 -12.77
C ASN A 139 -8.45 13.98 -11.86
N VAL A 140 -9.19 13.71 -10.78
CA VAL A 140 -8.80 12.81 -9.67
C VAL A 140 -9.39 11.42 -9.90
N ARG A 141 -8.57 10.37 -9.81
CA ARG A 141 -9.04 8.98 -9.85
C ARG A 141 -9.49 8.54 -8.46
N PHE A 142 -10.76 8.62 -8.13
CA PHE A 142 -11.29 8.06 -6.89
C PHE A 142 -11.46 6.55 -7.02
N HIS A 143 -10.78 5.77 -6.17
CA HIS A 143 -10.95 4.31 -6.17
C HIS A 143 -10.86 3.67 -4.78
N GLY A 144 -11.45 2.48 -4.66
CA GLY A 144 -11.50 1.67 -3.45
C GLY A 144 -12.83 0.93 -3.32
N ASN A 145 -13.17 0.54 -2.08
CA ASN A 145 -14.21 -0.44 -1.79
C ASN A 145 -15.16 0.00 -0.67
N VAL A 146 -16.46 -0.26 -0.83
CA VAL A 146 -17.49 -0.07 0.19
C VAL A 146 -17.89 -1.44 0.75
N TYR A 147 -17.77 -1.59 2.07
CA TYR A 147 -17.97 -2.87 2.74
C TYR A 147 -18.58 -2.71 4.14
N LYS A 148 -18.89 -3.85 4.76
CA LYS A 148 -19.25 -3.97 6.16
C LYS A 148 -18.41 -5.03 6.84
N VAL A 149 -18.02 -4.79 8.09
CA VAL A 149 -17.32 -5.79 8.93
C VAL A 149 -18.38 -6.58 9.70
N PRO A 150 -18.46 -7.92 9.53
CA PRO A 150 -19.38 -8.75 10.30
C PRO A 150 -19.01 -8.81 11.77
N ASN A 151 -20.03 -8.88 12.62
CA ASN A 151 -19.87 -9.05 14.06
C ASN A 151 -19.75 -10.54 14.41
N ILE A 152 -18.53 -11.07 14.29
CA ILE A 152 -18.21 -12.47 14.62
C ILE A 152 -17.37 -12.57 15.90
N SER A 153 -17.54 -13.68 16.63
CA SER A 153 -16.86 -13.89 17.91
C SER A 153 -15.34 -13.94 17.74
N GLN A 154 -14.60 -13.54 18.79
CA GLN A 154 -13.14 -13.64 18.77
C GLN A 154 -12.66 -15.08 18.54
N SER A 155 -13.32 -16.09 19.11
CA SER A 155 -12.98 -17.50 18.85
C SER A 155 -13.09 -17.83 17.36
N LYS A 156 -14.13 -17.35 16.68
CA LYS A 156 -14.32 -17.59 15.25
C LYS A 156 -13.28 -16.84 14.40
N ILE A 157 -12.88 -15.62 14.81
CA ILE A 157 -11.75 -14.92 14.18
C ILE A 157 -10.46 -15.73 14.35
N ASP A 158 -10.19 -16.25 15.54
CA ASP A 158 -8.97 -17.01 15.82
C ASP A 158 -8.95 -18.32 15.01
N ASP A 159 -10.10 -19.01 14.87
CA ASP A 159 -10.26 -20.18 13.99
C ASP A 159 -9.97 -19.85 12.51
N LEU A 160 -10.46 -18.70 12.01
CA LEU A 160 -10.22 -18.26 10.63
C LEU A 160 -8.76 -17.82 10.41
N ALA A 161 -8.16 -17.16 11.40
CA ALA A 161 -6.76 -16.73 11.35
C ALA A 161 -5.81 -17.94 11.26
N ASN A 162 -6.12 -19.03 11.97
CA ASN A 162 -5.32 -20.27 11.94
C ASN A 162 -5.15 -20.86 10.53
N VAL A 163 -6.07 -20.60 9.59
CA VAL A 163 -5.96 -21.06 8.19
C VAL A 163 -4.71 -20.49 7.50
N PHE A 164 -4.27 -19.30 7.89
CA PHE A 164 -3.10 -18.62 7.33
C PHE A 164 -1.81 -18.86 8.13
N LEU A 165 -1.88 -19.55 9.28
CA LEU A 165 -0.75 -19.70 10.22
C LEU A 165 -0.02 -21.04 10.03
N ILE A 166 0.62 -21.23 8.86
CA ILE A 166 1.30 -22.49 8.52
C ILE A 166 2.35 -22.87 9.58
N GLY A 167 2.22 -24.07 10.15
CA GLY A 167 3.16 -24.61 11.14
C GLY A 167 3.20 -23.86 12.48
N THR A 168 2.22 -22.99 12.77
CA THR A 168 1.97 -22.40 14.08
C THR A 168 0.46 -22.33 14.35
N SER A 169 0.00 -21.57 15.33
CA SER A 169 -1.42 -21.34 15.63
C SER A 169 -1.59 -20.15 16.57
N MET A 170 -2.79 -19.57 16.63
CA MET A 170 -3.12 -18.37 17.41
C MET A 170 -2.72 -18.46 18.89
N ASP A 171 -2.82 -19.63 19.51
CA ASP A 171 -2.44 -19.89 20.90
C ASP A 171 -0.92 -19.87 21.15
N LYS A 172 -0.11 -20.00 20.09
CA LYS A 172 1.37 -19.99 20.14
C LYS A 172 1.97 -18.64 19.78
N LEU A 173 1.18 -17.71 19.23
CA LEU A 173 1.59 -16.36 18.90
C LEU A 173 1.66 -15.47 20.15
N SER A 174 2.55 -14.49 20.13
CA SER A 174 2.58 -13.42 21.16
C SER A 174 1.31 -12.55 21.11
N PRO A 175 0.97 -11.80 22.18
CA PRO A 175 -0.26 -11.00 22.21
C PRO A 175 -0.39 -10.00 21.05
N ASP A 176 0.71 -9.37 20.65
CA ASP A 176 0.75 -8.42 19.53
C ASP A 176 0.57 -9.15 18.19
N GLU A 177 1.22 -10.30 18.01
CA GLU A 177 1.06 -11.14 16.82
C GLU A 177 -0.38 -11.66 16.66
N GLN A 178 -1.01 -12.04 17.77
CA GLN A 178 -2.43 -12.40 17.76
C GLN A 178 -3.33 -11.20 17.40
N ALA A 179 -3.01 -10.00 17.89
CA ALA A 179 -3.79 -8.80 17.57
C ALA A 179 -3.72 -8.48 16.06
N ASN A 180 -2.54 -8.53 15.47
CA ASN A 180 -2.33 -8.35 14.03
C ASN A 180 -3.06 -9.42 13.21
N ALA A 181 -2.90 -10.71 13.56
CA ALA A 181 -3.57 -11.81 12.87
C ALA A 181 -5.10 -11.67 12.90
N ARG A 182 -5.67 -11.29 14.06
CA ARG A 182 -7.09 -10.97 14.21
C ARG A 182 -7.52 -9.77 13.36
N ASN A 183 -6.69 -8.73 13.28
CA ASN A 183 -7.01 -7.50 12.54
C ASN A 183 -6.99 -7.71 11.03
N LEU A 184 -5.97 -8.38 10.49
CA LEU A 184 -5.94 -8.71 9.06
C LEU A 184 -7.05 -9.72 8.70
N THR A 185 -7.31 -10.71 9.55
CA THR A 185 -8.44 -11.64 9.34
C THR A 185 -9.77 -10.90 9.27
N ARG A 186 -10.03 -9.90 10.13
CA ARG A 186 -11.23 -9.06 10.03
C ARG A 186 -11.32 -8.25 8.75
N SER A 187 -10.19 -7.79 8.20
CA SER A 187 -10.21 -7.02 6.96
C SER A 187 -10.44 -7.91 5.73
N ILE A 188 -10.02 -9.19 5.77
CA ILE A 188 -10.29 -10.19 4.74
C ILE A 188 -11.76 -10.64 4.75
N PHE A 189 -12.29 -10.96 5.93
CA PHE A 189 -13.67 -11.46 6.10
C PHE A 189 -14.69 -10.30 6.22
N ILE A 190 -14.70 -9.41 5.23
CA ILE A 190 -15.67 -8.33 5.07
C ILE A 190 -16.78 -8.71 4.09
N VAL A 191 -17.95 -8.05 4.20
CA VAL A 191 -19.03 -8.19 3.22
C VAL A 191 -19.13 -6.91 2.40
N GLN A 192 -18.73 -6.99 1.15
CA GLN A 192 -18.82 -5.93 0.14
C GLN A 192 -20.28 -5.44 -0.03
N GLN A 193 -20.48 -4.17 -0.36
CA GLN A 193 -21.81 -3.55 -0.47
C GLN A 193 -22.04 -3.00 -1.89
N SER A 194 -22.91 -3.67 -2.65
CA SER A 194 -23.28 -3.23 -4.00
C SER A 194 -24.25 -2.07 -4.01
N ASP A 195 -24.36 -1.41 -5.17
CA ASP A 195 -25.38 -0.41 -5.47
C ASP A 195 -25.38 0.81 -4.52
N GLN A 196 -24.24 1.08 -3.86
CA GLN A 196 -24.08 2.20 -2.93
C GLN A 196 -23.68 3.48 -3.67
N ASN A 197 -24.26 4.61 -3.26
CA ASN A 197 -23.86 5.92 -3.75
C ASN A 197 -22.73 6.47 -2.87
N VAL A 198 -21.57 6.75 -3.47
CA VAL A 198 -20.40 7.28 -2.76
C VAL A 198 -20.30 8.79 -3.01
N SER A 199 -20.03 9.55 -1.94
CA SER A 199 -19.67 10.97 -2.06
C SER A 199 -18.53 11.31 -1.11
N MET A 200 -17.74 12.30 -1.49
CA MET A 200 -16.50 12.67 -0.82
C MET A 200 -16.40 14.18 -0.61
N HIS A 201 -15.72 14.57 0.46
CA HIS A 201 -15.28 15.93 0.71
C HIS A 201 -13.77 16.03 0.45
N LEU A 202 -13.36 17.02 -0.34
CA LEU A 202 -11.97 17.42 -0.50
C LEU A 202 -11.68 18.68 0.31
N GLU A 203 -10.45 18.81 0.81
CA GLU A 203 -9.89 20.06 1.35
C GLU A 203 -8.35 20.09 1.24
N PRO A 204 -7.69 21.26 1.31
CA PRO A 204 -6.23 21.35 1.34
C PRO A 204 -5.58 20.52 2.45
N ALA A 205 -4.69 19.60 2.10
CA ALA A 205 -3.91 18.85 3.09
C ALA A 205 -2.64 19.63 3.51
N PRO A 206 -2.21 19.53 4.78
CA PRO A 206 -0.91 20.06 5.22
C PRO A 206 0.28 19.49 4.40
N SER A 207 1.26 20.34 4.09
CA SER A 207 2.53 19.95 3.45
C SER A 207 3.48 19.20 4.41
N GLN A 208 3.16 19.18 5.71
CA GLN A 208 3.92 18.46 6.73
C GLN A 208 2.95 17.82 7.73
N GLY A 209 3.21 16.55 8.07
CA GLY A 209 2.41 15.74 8.99
C GLY A 209 1.86 14.49 8.33
N GLY A 210 2.52 13.35 8.54
CA GLY A 210 2.32 12.14 7.75
C GLY A 210 2.93 12.30 6.34
N ASP A 211 4.05 11.67 6.01
CA ASP A 211 4.39 10.29 6.33
C ASP A 211 5.91 10.04 6.39
N GLY A 212 6.34 9.16 7.31
CA GLY A 212 7.75 8.87 7.61
C GLY A 212 8.43 9.84 8.60
N GLU A 213 8.90 10.98 8.12
CA GLU A 213 9.73 11.96 8.87
C GLU A 213 9.53 13.39 8.30
N PRO A 214 10.06 14.47 8.91
CA PRO A 214 9.96 15.83 8.36
C PRO A 214 10.46 15.92 6.90
N GLY A 215 9.57 16.39 6.01
CA GLY A 215 9.82 16.57 4.57
C GLY A 215 9.07 15.60 3.64
N GLY A 216 7.88 15.13 4.01
CA GLY A 216 7.12 14.15 3.21
C GLY A 216 6.81 14.57 1.77
N GLY A 217 7.36 13.83 0.80
CA GLY A 217 6.92 13.75 -0.60
C GLY A 217 7.16 15.00 -1.46
N ASN A 218 7.90 16.02 -0.99
CA ASN A 218 8.04 17.35 -1.64
C ASN A 218 6.70 18.08 -1.92
N ALA A 219 5.57 17.54 -1.48
CA ALA A 219 4.26 18.00 -1.89
C ALA A 219 3.73 19.13 -1.00
N ILE A 220 3.03 20.08 -1.62
CA ILE A 220 2.60 21.33 -0.97
C ILE A 220 1.10 21.32 -0.64
N THR A 221 0.73 22.12 0.36
CA THR A 221 -0.68 22.49 0.61
C THR A 221 -1.13 23.41 -0.52
N PRO A 222 -2.18 23.07 -1.28
CA PRO A 222 -2.72 23.96 -2.28
C PRO A 222 -3.43 25.16 -1.61
N PRO A 223 -3.47 26.34 -2.24
CA PRO A 223 -4.14 27.53 -1.68
C PRO A 223 -5.68 27.43 -1.66
N GLY A 224 -6.27 26.29 -2.01
CA GLY A 224 -7.70 26.05 -2.11
C GLY A 224 -8.01 24.65 -2.66
N GLY A 225 -9.24 24.46 -3.15
CA GLY A 225 -9.70 23.18 -3.70
C GLY A 225 -10.73 22.43 -2.87
N SER A 226 -11.17 22.98 -1.72
CA SER A 226 -12.22 22.35 -0.91
C SER A 226 -13.55 22.31 -1.65
N GLN A 227 -14.15 21.12 -1.73
CA GLN A 227 -15.40 20.86 -2.46
C GLN A 227 -16.01 19.51 -2.10
N ASN A 228 -17.32 19.37 -2.32
CA ASN A 228 -18.02 18.09 -2.27
C ASN A 228 -18.16 17.50 -3.67
N ILE A 229 -17.93 16.19 -3.79
CA ILE A 229 -18.03 15.41 -5.03
C ILE A 229 -18.95 14.23 -4.76
N THR A 230 -19.84 13.94 -5.70
CA THR A 230 -20.64 12.70 -5.72
C THR A 230 -20.15 11.87 -6.90
N LEU A 231 -19.88 10.58 -6.68
CA LEU A 231 -19.46 9.70 -7.75
C LEU A 231 -20.64 9.46 -8.72
N PRO A 232 -20.42 9.39 -10.04
CA PRO A 232 -21.49 9.37 -11.04
C PRO A 232 -22.21 8.02 -11.15
N TYR A 233 -21.64 6.97 -10.57
CA TYR A 233 -22.13 5.60 -10.63
C TYR A 233 -22.18 5.00 -9.23
N LEU A 234 -23.02 3.98 -9.06
CA LEU A 234 -23.08 3.18 -7.84
C LEU A 234 -21.91 2.18 -7.79
N THR A 235 -21.62 1.64 -6.61
CA THR A 235 -20.62 0.58 -6.45
C THR A 235 -20.99 -0.71 -7.19
N THR A 236 -19.96 -1.47 -7.60
CA THR A 236 -20.11 -2.79 -8.25
C THR A 236 -20.70 -3.84 -7.30
N ALA A 237 -20.98 -5.05 -7.79
CA ALA A 237 -21.41 -6.18 -6.94
C ALA A 237 -20.42 -6.46 -5.80
N GLU A 238 -19.13 -6.27 -6.07
CA GLU A 238 -18.02 -6.38 -5.14
C GLU A 238 -17.78 -5.09 -4.34
N GLY A 239 -18.68 -4.10 -4.39
CA GLY A 239 -18.58 -2.87 -3.61
C GLY A 239 -17.53 -1.86 -4.09
N ASP A 240 -16.88 -2.12 -5.23
CA ASP A 240 -15.81 -1.26 -5.74
C ASP A 240 -16.34 0.02 -6.40
N PHE A 241 -15.51 1.04 -6.37
CA PHE A 241 -15.57 2.21 -7.25
C PHE A 241 -14.17 2.47 -7.82
N ASP A 242 -14.07 2.85 -9.10
CA ASP A 242 -12.86 3.40 -9.72
C ASP A 242 -13.29 4.38 -10.81
N VAL A 243 -13.10 5.68 -10.59
CA VAL A 243 -13.59 6.73 -11.49
C VAL A 243 -12.71 7.98 -11.46
N PHE A 244 -12.33 8.45 -12.64
CA PHE A 244 -11.73 9.78 -12.81
C PHE A 244 -12.81 10.86 -12.84
N LEU A 245 -12.68 11.89 -11.99
CA LEU A 245 -13.59 13.03 -11.95
C LEU A 245 -12.85 14.37 -11.99
N PRO A 246 -13.29 15.32 -12.84
CA PRO A 246 -12.74 16.67 -12.85
C PRO A 246 -13.16 17.42 -11.58
N ILE A 247 -12.19 18.02 -10.89
CA ILE A 247 -12.41 18.81 -9.69
C ILE A 247 -12.35 20.30 -10.00
N LYS A 248 -13.24 21.07 -9.37
CA LYS A 248 -13.41 22.49 -9.66
C LYS A 248 -12.29 23.31 -9.02
N ASN A 249 -11.74 24.25 -9.79
CA ASN A 249 -10.90 25.31 -9.25
C ASN A 249 -11.78 26.46 -8.75
N VAL A 250 -12.22 26.39 -7.49
CA VAL A 250 -13.05 27.44 -6.87
C VAL A 250 -12.21 28.66 -6.46
N SER A 251 -12.66 29.84 -6.90
CA SER A 251 -11.94 31.12 -6.78
C SER A 251 -11.80 31.61 -5.33
N GLY A 252 -10.62 32.14 -4.99
CA GLY A 252 -10.29 32.67 -3.66
C GLY A 252 -8.86 32.34 -3.19
N GLY A 253 -8.18 31.46 -3.93
CA GLY A 253 -6.82 30.98 -3.71
C GLY A 253 -6.53 29.83 -4.68
N GLY A 254 -7.50 28.91 -4.79
CA GLY A 254 -7.58 27.93 -5.86
C GLY A 254 -6.61 26.75 -5.74
N LEU A 255 -6.73 25.81 -6.66
CA LEU A 255 -5.67 24.84 -6.96
C LEU A 255 -4.68 25.51 -7.92
N LEU A 256 -3.37 25.32 -7.73
CA LEU A 256 -2.40 25.70 -8.75
C LEU A 256 -2.63 24.84 -9.98
N ALA A 257 -2.62 25.44 -11.16
CA ALA A 257 -2.83 24.72 -12.42
C ALA A 257 -1.66 23.75 -12.67
N GLY A 258 -1.96 22.51 -13.06
CA GLY A 258 -0.95 21.44 -13.17
C GLY A 258 0.12 21.71 -14.23
N ASN A 259 -0.22 22.45 -15.27
CA ASN A 259 0.70 22.94 -16.31
C ASN A 259 1.48 24.22 -15.92
N GLU A 260 1.23 24.79 -14.74
CA GLU A 260 1.85 26.03 -14.23
C GLU A 260 2.62 25.81 -12.91
N THR A 261 2.63 24.58 -12.37
CA THR A 261 3.32 24.23 -11.11
C THR A 261 4.28 23.06 -11.29
N ASN A 262 5.47 23.19 -10.70
CA ASN A 262 6.46 22.11 -10.57
C ASN A 262 6.40 21.48 -9.17
N ASN A 263 5.25 21.49 -8.50
CA ASN A 263 5.07 20.89 -7.17
C ASN A 263 3.82 20.00 -7.19
N VAL A 264 3.94 18.80 -6.63
CA VAL A 264 2.77 17.96 -6.31
C VAL A 264 1.93 18.67 -5.24
N GLN A 265 0.61 18.71 -5.39
CA GLN A 265 -0.31 19.28 -4.37
C GLN A 265 -1.08 18.16 -3.66
N ARG A 266 -1.35 18.31 -2.36
CA ARG A 266 -2.12 17.32 -1.57
C ARG A 266 -3.50 17.83 -1.16
N LEU A 267 -4.52 16.99 -1.31
CA LEU A 267 -5.86 17.23 -0.77
C LEU A 267 -6.25 16.09 0.18
N ASN A 268 -6.78 16.40 1.36
CA ASN A 268 -7.44 15.38 2.18
C ASN A 268 -8.71 14.93 1.44
N VAL A 269 -9.02 13.64 1.48
CA VAL A 269 -10.24 13.05 0.93
C VAL A 269 -10.97 12.37 2.06
N TYR A 270 -12.17 12.84 2.40
CA TYR A 270 -13.04 12.24 3.40
C TYR A 270 -14.24 11.60 2.69
N THR A 271 -14.59 10.36 3.02
CA THR A 271 -15.84 9.77 2.51
C THR A 271 -17.01 10.20 3.39
N ASN A 272 -18.05 10.78 2.78
CA ASN A 272 -19.22 11.24 3.51
C ASN A 272 -20.06 10.06 4.02
N GLY A 273 -20.64 10.20 5.22
CA GLY A 273 -21.56 9.21 5.80
C GLY A 273 -20.88 8.07 6.58
N THR A 274 -19.55 8.04 6.65
CA THR A 274 -18.79 7.10 7.49
C THR A 274 -17.64 7.84 8.20
N LEU A 275 -17.05 7.22 9.23
CA LEU A 275 -15.81 7.69 9.88
C LEU A 275 -14.55 7.02 9.31
N THR A 276 -14.74 6.17 8.30
CA THR A 276 -13.68 5.52 7.52
C THR A 276 -13.52 6.23 6.16
N GLY A 277 -12.69 5.71 5.25
CA GLY A 277 -12.55 6.31 3.91
C GLY A 277 -11.75 7.61 3.85
N ASN A 278 -10.99 7.92 4.91
CA ASN A 278 -10.03 9.03 4.90
C ASN A 278 -8.79 8.63 4.08
N ALA A 279 -8.40 9.48 3.14
CA ALA A 279 -7.21 9.32 2.30
C ALA A 279 -6.56 10.67 1.97
N THR A 280 -5.44 10.66 1.25
CA THR A 280 -4.86 11.87 0.65
C THR A 280 -4.78 11.72 -0.86
N ALA A 281 -5.33 12.67 -1.61
CA ALA A 281 -5.18 12.78 -3.05
C ALA A 281 -3.90 13.56 -3.41
N PHE A 282 -3.17 13.09 -4.41
CA PHE A 282 -1.95 13.70 -4.92
C PHE A 282 -2.19 14.23 -6.33
N LEU A 283 -2.17 15.55 -6.48
CA LEU A 283 -2.31 16.27 -7.74
C LEU A 283 -0.92 16.40 -8.37
N VAL A 284 -0.65 15.53 -9.35
CA VAL A 284 0.68 15.32 -9.92
C VAL A 284 0.81 16.07 -11.25
N PRO A 285 1.79 16.99 -11.42
CA PRO A 285 1.97 17.74 -12.67
C PRO A 285 2.21 16.84 -13.90
N PRO A 286 1.91 17.31 -15.14
CA PRO A 286 2.16 16.55 -16.37
C PRO A 286 3.61 16.10 -16.57
N THR A 287 4.58 16.86 -16.05
CA THR A 287 6.02 16.59 -16.16
C THR A 287 6.66 16.40 -14.79
N GLY A 288 7.74 15.62 -14.74
CA GLY A 288 8.47 15.29 -13.52
C GLY A 288 8.73 13.79 -13.42
N ILE A 289 9.24 13.34 -12.27
CA ILE A 289 9.60 11.94 -12.01
C ILE A 289 8.58 11.31 -11.07
N THR A 290 8.09 10.11 -11.38
CA THR A 290 7.28 9.29 -10.46
C THR A 290 8.02 8.00 -10.15
N PHE A 291 8.28 7.75 -8.87
CA PHE A 291 8.73 6.44 -8.40
C PHE A 291 7.52 5.53 -8.26
N ILE A 292 7.45 4.45 -9.03
CA ILE A 292 6.48 3.36 -8.83
C ILE A 292 7.21 2.26 -8.08
N SER A 293 6.73 1.95 -6.88
CA SER A 293 7.43 1.05 -5.96
C SER A 293 6.52 -0.12 -5.57
N ASP A 294 7.00 -1.35 -5.75
CA ASP A 294 6.47 -2.49 -5.00
C ASP A 294 6.74 -2.31 -3.50
N ILE A 295 6.15 -3.16 -2.67
CA ILE A 295 6.20 -3.04 -1.21
C ILE A 295 6.85 -4.26 -0.58
N ASP A 296 6.34 -5.45 -0.90
CA ASP A 296 6.83 -6.71 -0.35
C ASP A 296 8.25 -6.99 -0.83
N ASP A 297 9.13 -7.40 0.07
CA ASP A 297 10.56 -7.65 -0.13
C ASP A 297 11.41 -6.55 -0.79
N ILE A 298 10.89 -5.33 -0.95
CA ILE A 298 11.66 -4.14 -1.35
C ILE A 298 11.54 -2.98 -0.35
N LEU A 299 10.36 -2.72 0.20
CA LEU A 299 10.14 -1.67 1.21
C LEU A 299 9.93 -2.27 2.61
N ARG A 300 9.41 -3.49 2.68
CA ARG A 300 9.30 -4.30 3.90
C ARG A 300 9.94 -5.66 3.71
N VAL A 301 10.24 -6.33 4.81
CA VAL A 301 10.56 -7.77 4.80
C VAL A 301 9.24 -8.55 4.79
N THR A 302 9.09 -9.42 3.80
CA THR A 302 7.93 -10.32 3.68
C THR A 302 8.43 -11.75 3.57
N LYS A 303 9.36 -12.04 2.66
CA LYS A 303 9.84 -13.35 2.21
C LYS A 303 8.77 -14.12 1.46
N ILE A 304 8.29 -13.57 0.34
CA ILE A 304 7.29 -14.25 -0.51
C ILE A 304 7.78 -15.62 -1.05
N TYR A 305 9.10 -15.80 -1.14
CA TYR A 305 9.82 -17.04 -1.48
C TYR A 305 9.86 -18.08 -0.33
N ASP A 306 9.47 -17.75 0.89
CA ASP A 306 9.25 -18.72 1.99
C ASP A 306 7.77 -18.65 2.39
N PRO A 307 6.88 -19.49 1.84
CA PRO A 307 5.43 -19.35 2.07
C PRO A 307 5.01 -19.39 3.55
N LYS A 308 5.76 -20.10 4.40
CA LYS A 308 5.46 -20.20 5.83
C LYS A 308 5.80 -18.90 6.55
N GLU A 309 7.00 -18.41 6.34
CA GLU A 309 7.52 -17.19 6.95
C GLU A 309 6.86 -15.94 6.34
N GLY A 310 6.57 -15.96 5.03
CA GLY A 310 5.83 -14.95 4.27
C GLY A 310 4.40 -14.73 4.76
N LEU A 311 3.66 -15.81 4.99
CA LEU A 311 2.35 -15.74 5.64
C LEU A 311 2.45 -15.19 7.07
N LEU A 312 3.43 -15.65 7.86
CA LEU A 312 3.60 -15.20 9.23
C LEU A 312 3.99 -13.71 9.33
N ASN A 313 4.84 -13.24 8.42
CA ASN A 313 5.21 -11.82 8.26
C ASN A 313 4.07 -10.96 7.71
N SER A 314 3.15 -11.54 6.93
CA SER A 314 2.00 -10.81 6.37
C SER A 314 0.83 -10.73 7.36
N PHE A 315 0.55 -11.81 8.08
CA PHE A 315 -0.64 -11.93 8.94
C PHE A 315 -0.38 -11.57 10.40
N ALA A 316 0.73 -12.02 10.99
CA ALA A 316 0.92 -11.95 12.43
C ALA A 316 1.98 -10.93 12.86
N ARG A 317 3.15 -10.88 12.23
CA ARG A 317 4.22 -10.00 12.70
C ARG A 317 4.01 -8.55 12.26
N ASN A 318 4.57 -7.63 13.04
CA ASN A 318 4.65 -6.23 12.65
C ASN A 318 5.48 -6.11 11.37
N PHE A 319 5.03 -5.28 10.42
CA PHE A 319 5.79 -5.02 9.20
C PHE A 319 7.08 -4.28 9.56
N THR A 320 8.21 -4.78 9.04
CA THR A 320 9.55 -4.20 9.27
C THR A 320 10.13 -3.73 7.95
N GLN A 321 10.77 -2.57 7.94
CA GLN A 321 11.44 -2.05 6.77
C GLN A 321 12.61 -2.94 6.34
N TRP A 322 12.84 -3.03 5.02
CA TRP A 322 14.06 -3.66 4.53
C TRP A 322 15.26 -2.73 4.74
N MET A 323 16.15 -3.13 5.67
CA MET A 323 17.37 -2.42 6.03
C MET A 323 17.13 -0.91 6.25
N ASN A 324 17.87 -0.06 5.56
CA ASN A 324 17.79 1.39 5.61
C ASN A 324 17.16 2.01 4.35
N MET A 325 16.35 1.25 3.60
CA MET A 325 15.60 1.75 2.44
C MET A 325 14.76 3.02 2.73
N PRO A 326 14.19 3.24 3.95
CA PRO A 326 13.56 4.51 4.30
C PRO A 326 14.48 5.73 4.18
N VAL A 327 15.79 5.57 4.45
CA VAL A 327 16.78 6.65 4.32
C VAL A 327 17.00 7.02 2.85
N ILE A 328 16.94 6.03 1.94
CA ILE A 328 17.07 6.26 0.49
C ILE A 328 15.87 7.06 -0.04
N TYR A 329 14.64 6.62 0.28
CA TYR A 329 13.42 7.32 -0.12
C TYR A 329 13.32 8.72 0.52
N ALA A 330 13.66 8.86 1.79
CA ALA A 330 13.68 10.15 2.47
C ALA A 330 14.81 11.08 1.96
N ASN A 331 15.86 10.54 1.34
CA ASN A 331 16.84 11.35 0.61
C ASN A 331 16.29 11.78 -0.76
N TRP A 332 15.78 10.84 -1.57
CA TRP A 332 15.14 11.15 -2.86
C TRP A 332 14.04 12.21 -2.71
N SER A 333 13.17 12.06 -1.71
CA SER A 333 12.09 13.00 -1.37
C SER A 333 12.56 14.38 -0.88
N ARG A 334 13.86 14.60 -0.65
CA ARG A 334 14.43 15.89 -0.21
C ARG A 334 15.41 16.50 -1.21
N THR A 335 16.00 15.69 -2.09
CA THR A 335 17.08 16.11 -2.99
C THR A 335 16.71 16.09 -4.48
N LEU A 336 15.68 15.34 -4.87
CA LEU A 336 15.16 15.36 -6.24
C LEU A 336 14.22 16.56 -6.46
N PRO A 337 13.95 16.96 -7.71
CA PRO A 337 13.10 18.11 -8.03
C PRO A 337 11.71 18.05 -7.38
N ASN A 338 11.12 19.22 -7.14
CA ASN A 338 9.82 19.36 -6.46
C ASN A 338 8.64 18.67 -7.18
N ASP A 339 8.78 18.35 -8.46
CA ASP A 339 7.79 17.61 -9.25
C ASP A 339 7.94 16.08 -9.12
N THR A 340 8.84 15.61 -8.24
CA THR A 340 8.98 14.20 -7.87
C THR A 340 7.75 13.72 -7.11
N HIS A 341 7.21 12.56 -7.48
CA HIS A 341 6.07 11.91 -6.84
C HIS A 341 6.40 10.46 -6.48
N PHE A 342 5.74 9.92 -5.45
CA PHE A 342 5.83 8.52 -5.05
C PHE A 342 4.48 7.84 -5.25
N HIS A 343 4.49 6.66 -5.88
CA HIS A 343 3.33 5.82 -6.10
C HIS A 343 3.67 4.40 -5.65
N TYR A 344 2.90 3.88 -4.71
CA TYR A 344 3.10 2.53 -4.16
C TYR A 344 2.11 1.58 -4.80
N LEU A 345 2.58 0.45 -5.33
CA LEU A 345 1.74 -0.51 -6.06
C LEU A 345 1.97 -1.91 -5.48
N THR A 346 0.92 -2.57 -5.02
CA THR A 346 0.99 -3.98 -4.60
C THR A 346 -0.08 -4.82 -5.30
N THR A 347 0.20 -6.10 -5.54
CA THR A 347 -0.81 -7.09 -5.98
C THR A 347 -1.54 -7.76 -4.82
N THR A 348 -1.29 -7.33 -3.57
CA THR A 348 -2.07 -7.69 -2.39
C THR A 348 -3.53 -7.21 -2.55
N PRO A 349 -4.55 -8.06 -2.24
CA PRO A 349 -5.97 -7.70 -2.30
C PRO A 349 -6.35 -6.48 -1.45
N GLU A 350 -7.28 -5.66 -1.98
CA GLU A 350 -7.73 -4.40 -1.37
C GLU A 350 -8.07 -4.48 0.13
N GLN A 351 -8.62 -5.61 0.58
CA GLN A 351 -8.90 -5.90 1.99
C GLN A 351 -7.72 -5.62 2.94
N ALA A 352 -6.50 -5.98 2.54
CA ALA A 352 -5.31 -5.91 3.38
C ALA A 352 -4.62 -4.54 3.32
N THR A 353 -5.00 -3.69 2.37
CA THR A 353 -4.27 -2.46 1.99
C THR A 353 -4.17 -1.45 3.13
N ARG A 354 -5.09 -1.47 4.11
CA ARG A 354 -5.00 -0.62 5.31
C ARG A 354 -3.71 -0.84 6.11
N ASN A 355 -3.25 -2.09 6.26
CA ASN A 355 -2.02 -2.40 7.00
C ASN A 355 -0.78 -1.98 6.20
N TYR A 356 -0.82 -2.16 4.87
CA TYR A 356 0.23 -1.71 3.96
C TYR A 356 0.36 -0.19 3.96
N MET A 357 -0.76 0.53 3.83
CA MET A 357 -0.81 1.99 3.95
C MET A 357 -0.27 2.45 5.30
N ASP A 358 -0.76 1.92 6.42
CA ASP A 358 -0.29 2.32 7.76
C ASP A 358 1.23 2.14 7.95
N PHE A 359 1.80 1.04 7.46
CA PHE A 359 3.25 0.81 7.49
C PHE A 359 4.02 1.77 6.56
N ILE A 360 3.62 1.86 5.29
CA ILE A 360 4.23 2.75 4.30
C ILE A 360 4.21 4.18 4.82
N TYR A 361 3.07 4.62 5.34
CA TYR A 361 2.87 5.98 5.80
C TYR A 361 3.53 6.29 7.17
N LYS A 362 3.93 5.28 7.94
CA LYS A 362 4.82 5.47 9.10
C LYS A 362 6.31 5.55 8.74
N THR A 363 6.69 5.19 7.51
CA THR A 363 8.07 4.80 7.20
C THR A 363 8.65 5.48 5.95
N TYR A 364 7.83 5.76 4.95
CA TYR A 364 8.19 6.22 3.62
C TYR A 364 7.45 7.52 3.25
N PRO A 365 7.95 8.31 2.28
CA PRO A 365 7.31 9.55 1.84
C PRO A 365 5.85 9.34 1.41
N GLY A 366 4.97 10.27 1.78
CA GLY A 366 3.58 10.25 1.36
C GLY A 366 3.46 10.22 -0.16
N GLY A 367 2.58 9.35 -0.66
CA GLY A 367 2.40 9.08 -2.09
C GLY A 367 1.04 8.46 -2.39
N SER A 368 0.67 8.40 -3.67
CA SER A 368 -0.55 7.71 -4.11
C SER A 368 -0.36 6.19 -4.06
N PHE A 369 -1.46 5.44 -4.12
CA PHE A 369 -1.44 3.98 -3.94
C PHE A 369 -2.26 3.28 -5.03
N ASP A 370 -1.80 2.13 -5.50
CA ASP A 370 -2.60 1.15 -6.23
C ASP A 370 -2.45 -0.23 -5.56
N THR A 371 -3.52 -1.01 -5.63
CA THR A 371 -3.67 -2.30 -4.94
C THR A 371 -4.58 -3.18 -5.80
N ARG A 372 -4.62 -4.49 -5.55
CA ARG A 372 -5.42 -5.43 -6.35
C ARG A 372 -6.92 -5.22 -6.07
N PRO A 373 -7.72 -4.75 -7.06
CA PRO A 373 -9.18 -4.59 -6.89
C PRO A 373 -9.89 -5.92 -6.70
N LEU A 374 -11.13 -5.88 -6.22
CA LEU A 374 -11.95 -7.08 -6.03
C LEU A 374 -12.71 -7.48 -7.31
N ASN A 375 -13.20 -6.50 -8.06
CA ASN A 375 -13.80 -6.64 -9.37
C ASN A 375 -12.76 -6.41 -10.47
N PHE A 376 -12.72 -7.32 -11.44
CA PHE A 376 -12.04 -7.12 -12.71
C PHE A 376 -13.07 -7.04 -13.83
N SER A 377 -13.17 -5.87 -14.47
CA SER A 377 -14.11 -5.65 -15.57
C SER A 377 -13.83 -6.51 -16.81
N ASN A 378 -12.68 -7.20 -16.86
CA ASN A 378 -12.29 -8.12 -17.92
C ASN A 378 -11.28 -9.17 -17.39
N VAL A 379 -11.39 -10.41 -17.86
CA VAL A 379 -10.52 -11.55 -17.55
C VAL A 379 -9.03 -11.22 -17.75
N THR A 380 -8.67 -10.44 -18.78
CA THR A 380 -7.26 -10.03 -19.00
C THR A 380 -6.70 -9.18 -17.85
N ALA A 381 -7.52 -8.33 -17.24
CA ALA A 381 -7.11 -7.55 -16.06
C ALA A 381 -6.94 -8.46 -14.83
N THR A 382 -7.78 -9.49 -14.67
CA THR A 382 -7.64 -10.52 -13.63
C THR A 382 -6.33 -11.31 -13.74
N LEU A 383 -5.86 -11.55 -14.96
CA LEU A 383 -4.68 -12.38 -15.26
C LEU A 383 -3.34 -11.62 -15.30
N SER A 384 -3.36 -10.28 -15.31
CA SER A 384 -2.15 -9.44 -15.35
C SER A 384 -2.41 -8.12 -14.65
N ILE A 385 -2.79 -8.22 -13.37
CA ILE A 385 -3.27 -7.12 -12.52
C ILE A 385 -2.22 -6.02 -12.41
N ARG A 386 -0.95 -6.39 -12.19
CA ARG A 386 0.17 -5.45 -12.08
C ARG A 386 0.35 -4.66 -13.38
N MET A 387 0.52 -5.32 -14.53
CA MET A 387 0.54 -4.67 -15.84
C MET A 387 -0.66 -3.74 -16.07
N PHE A 388 -1.89 -4.15 -15.73
CA PHE A 388 -3.08 -3.32 -15.91
C PHE A 388 -3.04 -2.02 -15.08
N LEU A 389 -2.64 -2.10 -13.81
CA LEU A 389 -2.48 -0.93 -12.94
C LEU A 389 -1.33 -0.03 -13.42
N LEU A 390 -0.21 -0.62 -13.83
CA LEU A 390 0.93 0.11 -14.39
C LEU A 390 0.56 0.85 -15.69
N GLN A 391 -0.06 0.17 -16.65
CA GLN A 391 -0.52 0.78 -17.90
C GLN A 391 -1.45 1.97 -17.63
N LYS A 392 -2.41 1.83 -16.71
CA LYS A 392 -3.30 2.94 -16.31
C LYS A 392 -2.51 4.16 -15.82
N VAL A 393 -1.47 3.98 -15.01
CA VAL A 393 -0.61 5.09 -14.53
C VAL A 393 0.21 5.71 -15.67
N PHE A 394 0.81 4.89 -16.55
CA PHE A 394 1.60 5.37 -17.70
C PHE A 394 0.74 6.13 -18.73
N GLU A 395 -0.47 5.66 -18.99
CA GLU A 395 -1.44 6.30 -19.89
C GLU A 395 -2.03 7.59 -19.29
N THR A 396 -2.18 7.64 -17.97
CA THR A 396 -2.64 8.84 -17.24
C THR A 396 -1.64 10.00 -17.33
N PHE A 397 -0.34 9.68 -17.41
CA PHE A 397 0.75 10.66 -17.32
C PHE A 397 1.77 10.54 -18.48
N PRO A 398 1.35 10.69 -19.75
CA PRO A 398 2.13 10.30 -20.94
C PRO A 398 3.43 11.08 -21.18
N THR A 399 3.70 12.12 -20.37
CA THR A 399 4.90 12.98 -20.44
C THR A 399 5.76 12.93 -19.18
N ARG A 400 5.41 12.11 -18.19
CA ARG A 400 6.23 11.90 -16.99
C ARG A 400 7.34 10.87 -17.22
N LYS A 401 8.34 10.93 -16.35
CA LYS A 401 9.39 9.91 -16.22
C LYS A 401 9.03 8.97 -15.09
N PHE A 402 9.20 7.67 -15.29
CA PHE A 402 8.92 6.64 -14.29
C PHE A 402 10.18 5.92 -13.85
N VAL A 403 10.37 5.82 -12.54
CA VAL A 403 11.39 4.99 -11.92
C VAL A 403 10.68 3.80 -11.29
N LEU A 404 10.95 2.59 -11.78
CA LEU A 404 10.31 1.37 -11.30
C LEU A 404 11.20 0.73 -10.22
N VAL A 405 10.66 0.41 -9.05
CA VAL A 405 11.43 -0.12 -7.90
C VAL A 405 10.75 -1.37 -7.35
N ALA A 406 11.46 -2.50 -7.33
CA ALA A 406 10.94 -3.77 -6.84
C ALA A 406 12.09 -4.74 -6.49
N ASP A 407 11.81 -6.04 -6.43
CA ASP A 407 12.77 -7.11 -6.16
C ASP A 407 12.67 -8.24 -7.21
N THR A 408 13.58 -9.23 -7.16
CA THR A 408 13.63 -10.34 -8.11
C THR A 408 12.74 -11.54 -7.79
N SER A 409 12.26 -11.69 -6.54
CA SER A 409 11.45 -12.85 -6.16
C SER A 409 10.01 -12.78 -6.66
N ASN A 410 9.59 -11.61 -7.16
CA ASN A 410 8.26 -11.39 -7.70
C ASN A 410 8.23 -11.58 -9.23
N SER A 411 7.56 -12.63 -9.72
CA SER A 411 7.63 -13.02 -11.13
C SER A 411 6.82 -12.14 -12.09
N ASP A 412 5.81 -11.39 -11.62
CA ASP A 412 5.13 -10.39 -12.46
C ASP A 412 6.04 -9.16 -12.71
N VAL A 413 6.75 -8.66 -11.70
CA VAL A 413 7.76 -7.58 -11.82
C VAL A 413 8.78 -7.89 -12.91
N MET A 414 9.37 -9.09 -12.84
CA MET A 414 10.45 -9.52 -13.74
C MET A 414 10.02 -9.59 -15.21
N LYS A 415 8.71 -9.70 -15.47
CA LYS A 415 8.10 -9.65 -16.81
C LYS A 415 7.60 -8.25 -17.18
N ASP A 416 6.86 -7.61 -16.26
CA ASP A 416 6.07 -6.41 -16.54
C ASP A 416 6.94 -5.16 -16.61
N TYR A 417 7.95 -5.02 -15.74
CA TYR A 417 8.82 -3.84 -15.70
C TYR A 417 9.69 -3.69 -16.96
N PRO A 418 10.41 -4.72 -17.44
CA PRO A 418 11.12 -4.61 -18.71
C PRO A 418 10.16 -4.47 -19.92
N SER A 419 8.99 -5.11 -19.88
CA SER A 419 7.96 -4.94 -20.92
C SER A 419 7.51 -3.47 -21.05
N LEU A 420 7.28 -2.77 -19.92
CA LEU A 420 6.98 -1.34 -19.92
C LEU A 420 8.13 -0.48 -20.46
N ALA A 421 9.38 -0.89 -20.29
CA ALA A 421 10.52 -0.19 -20.87
C ALA A 421 10.58 -0.34 -22.40
N HIS A 422 10.15 -1.48 -22.94
CA HIS A 422 10.01 -1.67 -24.40
C HIS A 422 8.78 -0.93 -24.98
N ILE A 423 7.65 -0.90 -24.26
CA ILE A 423 6.40 -0.25 -24.70
C ILE A 423 6.48 1.28 -24.56
N TYR A 424 7.07 1.76 -23.47
CA TYR A 424 7.18 3.19 -23.14
C TYR A 424 8.65 3.62 -22.92
N PRO A 425 9.56 3.45 -23.90
CA PRO A 425 11.00 3.72 -23.75
C PRO A 425 11.34 5.18 -23.47
N ASN A 426 10.42 6.09 -23.78
CA ASN A 426 10.56 7.52 -23.48
C ASN A 426 10.04 7.90 -22.08
N GLN A 427 9.30 7.02 -21.41
CA GLN A 427 8.75 7.25 -20.07
C GLN A 427 9.54 6.49 -18.99
N VAL A 428 9.90 5.22 -19.19
CA VAL A 428 10.73 4.49 -18.21
C VAL A 428 12.13 5.10 -18.16
N GLN A 429 12.49 5.62 -16.99
CA GLN A 429 13.74 6.33 -16.74
C GLN A 429 14.79 5.41 -16.11
N CYS A 430 14.39 4.64 -15.10
CA CYS A 430 15.22 3.67 -14.38
C CYS A 430 14.38 2.47 -13.94
N ILE A 431 15.00 1.29 -13.83
CA ILE A 431 14.46 0.11 -13.14
C ILE A 431 15.44 -0.34 -12.05
N PHE A 432 15.00 -0.36 -10.79
CA PHE A 432 15.80 -0.79 -9.64
C PHE A 432 15.21 -2.09 -9.07
N LEU A 433 16.02 -3.15 -9.03
CA LEU A 433 15.61 -4.46 -8.54
C LEU A 433 16.53 -4.92 -7.41
N ARG A 434 16.00 -5.14 -6.20
CA ARG A 434 16.72 -5.90 -5.17
C ARG A 434 16.91 -7.34 -5.68
N ASN A 435 18.15 -7.79 -5.76
CA ASN A 435 18.45 -9.18 -6.08
C ASN A 435 18.34 -10.06 -4.82
N THR A 436 17.14 -10.58 -4.55
CA THR A 436 16.81 -11.42 -3.39
C THR A 436 17.65 -12.69 -3.34
N SER A 437 17.95 -13.31 -4.48
CA SER A 437 18.86 -14.46 -4.57
C SER A 437 20.31 -14.17 -4.17
N VAL A 438 20.67 -12.90 -3.93
CA VAL A 438 21.97 -12.50 -3.36
C VAL A 438 21.84 -12.04 -1.91
N THR A 439 20.67 -11.56 -1.50
CA THR A 439 20.48 -10.96 -0.18
C THR A 439 19.92 -11.92 0.87
N ASP A 440 19.34 -13.04 0.45
CA ASP A 440 18.61 -13.97 1.32
C ASP A 440 18.89 -15.42 0.92
N ASP A 441 19.72 -16.13 1.69
CA ASP A 441 20.10 -17.54 1.43
C ASP A 441 18.92 -18.54 1.37
N SER A 442 17.74 -18.12 1.84
CA SER A 442 16.50 -18.90 1.78
C SER A 442 15.73 -18.70 0.47
N ASP A 443 16.01 -17.62 -0.28
CA ASP A 443 15.45 -17.45 -1.61
C ASP A 443 16.10 -18.45 -2.57
N LYS A 444 15.24 -19.18 -3.28
CA LYS A 444 15.56 -20.24 -4.25
C LYS A 444 14.60 -20.17 -5.42
N PHE A 445 14.13 -18.97 -5.73
CA PHE A 445 13.19 -18.69 -6.82
C PHE A 445 13.98 -18.14 -8.01
N PRO A 446 14.23 -18.97 -9.04
CA PRO A 446 14.89 -18.49 -10.25
C PRO A 446 14.00 -17.46 -10.95
N TYR A 447 14.60 -16.34 -11.33
CA TYR A 447 13.93 -15.25 -12.01
C TYR A 447 14.38 -15.15 -13.46
N ASP A 448 13.45 -14.80 -14.35
CA ASP A 448 13.76 -14.63 -15.77
C ASP A 448 14.23 -13.20 -16.05
N THR A 449 15.40 -13.06 -16.69
CA THR A 449 15.92 -11.79 -17.17
C THR A 449 15.78 -11.59 -18.68
N SER A 450 15.15 -12.52 -19.41
CA SER A 450 14.95 -12.45 -20.86
C SER A 450 14.32 -11.13 -21.33
N GLY A 451 13.34 -10.60 -20.58
CA GLY A 451 12.69 -9.33 -20.89
C GLY A 451 13.65 -8.12 -20.94
N PHE A 452 14.78 -8.18 -20.25
CA PHE A 452 15.79 -7.11 -20.25
C PHE A 452 16.65 -7.10 -21.53
N GLU A 453 16.55 -8.12 -22.39
CA GLU A 453 17.30 -8.16 -23.65
C GLU A 453 16.96 -6.94 -24.54
N GLY A 454 17.99 -6.30 -25.08
CA GLY A 454 17.85 -5.10 -25.91
C GLY A 454 17.60 -3.78 -25.14
N LEU A 455 17.36 -3.82 -23.82
CA LEU A 455 17.32 -2.60 -23.01
C LEU A 455 18.72 -2.00 -22.83
N ASN A 456 18.77 -0.69 -22.58
CA ASN A 456 20.01 0.00 -22.25
C ASN A 456 20.53 -0.53 -20.88
N ASN A 457 21.72 -1.14 -20.85
CA ASN A 457 22.29 -1.69 -19.63
C ASN A 457 22.62 -0.65 -18.53
N ARG A 458 22.47 0.65 -18.82
CA ARG A 458 22.55 1.76 -17.84
C ARG A 458 21.18 2.23 -17.32
N SER A 459 20.06 1.74 -17.87
CA SER A 459 18.70 2.11 -17.45
C SER A 459 18.09 1.16 -16.42
N TYR A 460 18.81 0.13 -16.00
CA TYR A 460 18.39 -0.77 -14.93
C TYR A 460 19.56 -1.15 -14.03
N MET A 461 19.27 -1.51 -12.78
CA MET A 461 20.25 -2.00 -11.82
C MET A 461 19.63 -3.04 -10.87
N PHE A 462 20.16 -4.26 -10.94
CA PHE A 462 20.07 -5.29 -9.91
C PHE A 462 21.06 -4.93 -8.80
N PHE A 463 20.54 -4.67 -7.60
CA PHE A 463 21.30 -4.16 -6.46
C PHE A 463 21.13 -5.06 -5.22
N LYS A 464 22.03 -4.92 -4.25
CA LYS A 464 22.17 -5.85 -3.12
C LYS A 464 21.82 -5.20 -1.79
N VAL A 465 22.11 -3.92 -1.62
CA VAL A 465 21.73 -3.17 -0.40
C VAL A 465 21.20 -1.78 -0.78
N PRO A 466 20.33 -1.15 0.03
CA PRO A 466 19.80 0.17 -0.30
C PRO A 466 20.88 1.23 -0.56
N ASP A 467 22.06 1.09 0.06
CA ASP A 467 23.19 2.01 -0.14
C ASP A 467 23.79 1.97 -1.56
N ASP A 468 23.56 0.91 -2.35
CA ASP A 468 23.96 0.82 -3.76
C ASP A 468 23.25 1.88 -4.63
N LEU A 469 22.06 2.34 -4.20
CA LEU A 469 21.23 3.34 -4.87
C LEU A 469 21.67 4.80 -4.58
N ARG A 470 22.69 5.01 -3.74
CA ARG A 470 23.17 6.35 -3.39
C ARG A 470 24.02 6.97 -4.50
N GLY A 471 23.88 8.28 -4.67
CA GLY A 471 24.70 9.07 -5.60
C GLY A 471 24.35 8.91 -7.09
N LEU A 472 23.28 8.18 -7.41
CA LEU A 472 22.76 8.04 -8.77
C LEU A 472 22.15 9.36 -9.27
N ASP A 473 22.50 9.76 -10.50
CA ASP A 473 21.83 10.87 -11.20
C ASP A 473 20.57 10.33 -11.92
N ILE A 474 19.56 10.03 -11.12
CA ILE A 474 18.26 9.51 -11.56
C ILE A 474 17.57 10.49 -12.52
N VAL A 475 17.75 11.80 -12.30
CA VAL A 475 17.12 12.87 -13.10
C VAL A 475 17.58 12.81 -14.55
N ASN A 476 18.87 12.57 -14.79
CA ASN A 476 19.44 12.42 -16.13
C ASN A 476 19.54 10.95 -16.60
N GLY A 477 18.89 10.01 -15.90
CA GLY A 477 18.83 8.60 -16.31
C GLY A 477 20.11 7.79 -16.09
N GLN A 478 20.98 8.21 -15.16
CA GLN A 478 22.16 7.45 -14.76
C GLN A 478 21.77 6.48 -13.63
N CYS A 479 21.15 5.36 -14.02
CA CYS A 479 20.54 4.40 -13.10
C CYS A 479 21.49 3.29 -12.64
N LEU A 480 22.75 3.27 -13.09
CA LEU A 480 23.71 2.23 -12.77
C LEU A 480 24.86 2.77 -11.93
N ASN A 481 25.00 2.24 -10.72
CA ASN A 481 26.23 2.35 -9.96
C ASN A 481 27.25 1.37 -10.56
N GLU A 482 28.22 1.88 -11.33
CA GLU A 482 29.20 1.06 -12.08
C GLU A 482 30.08 0.17 -11.17
N THR A 483 30.05 0.34 -9.85
CA THR A 483 30.73 -0.55 -8.90
C THR A 483 29.97 -1.85 -8.60
N ILE A 484 28.71 -1.97 -9.01
CA ILE A 484 27.82 -3.11 -8.72
C ILE A 484 27.72 -4.03 -9.96
N PRO A 485 28.33 -5.24 -9.95
CA PRO A 485 28.25 -6.17 -11.08
C PRO A 485 26.81 -6.64 -11.32
N GLN A 486 26.35 -6.53 -12.57
CA GLN A 486 24.96 -6.78 -12.93
C GLN A 486 24.66 -8.23 -13.34
N ASN A 487 25.65 -8.94 -13.90
CA ASN A 487 25.58 -10.37 -14.26
C ASN A 487 24.27 -10.83 -14.95
N VAL A 488 23.64 -9.96 -15.75
CA VAL A 488 22.38 -10.28 -16.44
C VAL A 488 22.66 -11.22 -17.60
N THR A 489 21.92 -12.33 -17.64
CA THR A 489 22.13 -13.44 -18.58
C THR A 489 21.11 -13.50 -19.71
N PHE A 490 20.07 -12.68 -19.65
CA PHE A 490 18.91 -12.68 -20.56
C PHE A 490 18.19 -14.04 -20.61
N GLY A 491 18.11 -14.69 -19.46
CA GLY A 491 17.33 -15.89 -19.22
C GLY A 491 17.14 -16.13 -17.72
N ILE A 492 16.75 -17.36 -17.37
CA ILE A 492 16.58 -17.78 -15.98
C ILE A 492 17.92 -17.73 -15.22
N GLN A 493 17.93 -17.10 -14.05
CA GLN A 493 19.10 -17.03 -13.17
C GLN A 493 18.71 -17.01 -11.68
N ASP A 494 19.65 -17.45 -10.83
CA ASP A 494 19.53 -17.56 -9.37
C ASP A 494 20.94 -17.74 -8.79
N GLU A 495 21.37 -16.86 -7.89
CA GLU A 495 22.74 -16.88 -7.34
C GLU A 495 22.92 -17.91 -6.20
N VAL A 496 21.87 -18.27 -5.46
CA VAL A 496 21.88 -19.34 -4.43
C VAL A 496 21.99 -20.73 -5.08
N LEU A 497 21.30 -20.92 -6.21
CA LEU A 497 21.28 -22.17 -6.96
C LEU A 497 22.41 -22.25 -8.02
N GLY A 498 23.14 -21.16 -8.27
CA GLY A 498 24.22 -21.09 -9.25
C GLY A 498 23.74 -21.17 -10.71
N ILE A 499 22.54 -20.65 -10.98
CA ILE A 499 21.92 -20.64 -12.31
C ILE A 499 22.25 -19.30 -12.98
N HIS A 500 22.86 -19.36 -14.16
CA HIS A 500 23.27 -18.17 -14.92
C HIS A 500 22.89 -18.31 -16.41
N GLY A 501 21.60 -18.21 -16.70
CA GLY A 501 21.05 -18.22 -18.06
C GLY A 501 20.73 -19.62 -18.60
N ALA A 502 20.46 -19.70 -19.90
CA ALA A 502 19.99 -20.91 -20.58
C ALA A 502 21.01 -22.06 -20.58
N ALA A 503 20.99 -22.87 -19.50
CA ALA A 503 21.65 -24.16 -19.35
C ALA A 503 23.08 -24.22 -19.95
N GLY A 504 23.94 -23.27 -19.54
CA GLY A 504 25.37 -23.33 -19.83
C GLY A 504 25.94 -24.63 -19.29
N LYS A 505 26.13 -25.63 -20.17
CA LYS A 505 26.52 -27.04 -19.92
C LYS A 505 26.89 -27.29 -18.45
N ILE A 506 25.91 -27.71 -17.65
CA ILE A 506 26.13 -28.05 -16.25
C ILE A 506 27.20 -29.16 -16.22
N GLY A 507 28.42 -28.79 -15.88
CA GLY A 507 29.51 -29.72 -15.66
C GLY A 507 29.10 -30.61 -14.50
N GLY A 508 28.86 -31.89 -14.77
CA GLY A 508 28.14 -32.78 -13.87
C GLY A 508 28.77 -32.91 -12.49
N SER A 509 28.35 -32.06 -11.56
CA SER A 509 28.56 -32.21 -10.13
C SER A 509 27.29 -32.78 -9.52
N ALA A 510 27.42 -33.92 -8.85
CA ALA A 510 26.29 -34.63 -8.24
C ALA A 510 25.51 -33.79 -7.22
N THR A 511 26.08 -32.67 -6.74
CA THR A 511 25.42 -31.72 -5.84
C THR A 511 24.15 -31.09 -6.44
N VAL A 512 24.12 -30.72 -7.72
CA VAL A 512 22.97 -29.99 -8.29
C VAL A 512 21.74 -30.89 -8.40
N SER A 513 21.89 -32.10 -8.97
CA SER A 513 20.81 -33.08 -9.01
C SER A 513 20.35 -33.52 -7.62
N PHE A 514 21.26 -33.54 -6.62
CA PHE A 514 20.89 -33.82 -5.24
C PHE A 514 20.10 -32.66 -4.61
N VAL A 515 20.46 -31.39 -4.88
CA VAL A 515 19.72 -30.22 -4.38
C VAL A 515 18.33 -30.13 -5.00
N VAL A 516 18.18 -30.31 -6.32
CA VAL A 516 16.88 -30.36 -6.99
C VAL A 516 16.01 -31.48 -6.41
N ALA A 517 16.54 -32.70 -6.30
CA ALA A 517 15.81 -33.83 -5.72
C ALA A 517 15.46 -33.63 -4.24
N LEU A 518 16.31 -32.93 -3.47
CA LEU A 518 16.10 -32.69 -2.04
C LEU A 518 15.14 -31.53 -1.77
N VAL A 519 15.08 -30.52 -2.64
CA VAL A 519 14.01 -29.51 -2.67
C VAL A 519 12.68 -30.19 -2.97
N ALA A 520 12.60 -30.98 -4.06
CA ALA A 520 11.39 -31.71 -4.40
C ALA A 520 10.95 -32.70 -3.30
N ALA A 521 11.89 -33.40 -2.65
CA ALA A 521 11.57 -34.33 -1.56
C ALA A 521 11.16 -33.62 -0.26
N MET A 522 11.69 -32.43 0.05
CA MET A 522 11.28 -31.65 1.23
C MET A 522 9.84 -31.11 1.11
N PHE A 523 9.35 -30.87 -0.11
CA PHE A 523 7.99 -30.40 -0.36
C PHE A 523 6.95 -31.52 -0.62
N MET A 524 7.35 -32.81 -0.62
CA MET A 524 6.41 -33.95 -0.67
C MET A 524 6.11 -34.58 0.71
N VAL A 525 6.66 -34.03 1.80
CA VAL A 525 6.55 -34.60 3.17
C VAL A 525 6.00 -33.56 4.17
N LEU A 526 5.53 -32.41 3.68
CA LEU A 526 4.83 -31.35 4.41
C LEU A 526 3.49 -31.04 3.74
#